data_AF-A0A6J4SWR9-F1
#
_entry.id   AF-A0A6J4SWR9-F1
#
_cell.length_a   1.000
_cell.length_b   1.000
_cell.length_c   1.000
_cell.angle_alpha   90.00
_cell.angle_beta   90.00
_cell.angle_gamma   90.00
#
_symmetry.space_group_name_H-M   'P 1'
#
loop_
_entity.id
_entity.type
_entity.pdbx_description
1 polymer ?
#
loop_
_entity_poly.entity_id
_entity_poly.type
_entity_poly.pdbx_seq_one_letter_code
_entity_poly.pdbx_strand_id
1 'polypeptide(L)'
;MTLVWDGAPDHRAQEVAQAASALEISLEPLPAYSPDFMPVEHLWQWLRANVTYHTCYNSKAELIEQVSQFQQQINGCPFNLADRLWVKTHLDPESEKLRVSK
;
A
#
# COMPACT_ATOMS: atom_id res chain seq x y z
N MET A 1 -16.78 -6.20 3.58
CA MET A 1 -15.56 -5.85 2.79
C MET A 1 -14.34 -6.34 3.56
N THR A 2 -13.26 -6.77 2.90
CA THR A 2 -12.03 -7.20 3.58
C THR A 2 -10.93 -6.17 3.37
N LEU A 3 -10.33 -5.69 4.46
CA LEU A 3 -9.19 -4.79 4.46
C LEU A 3 -7.95 -5.57 4.88
N VAL A 4 -6.96 -5.61 3.99
CA VAL A 4 -5.66 -6.23 4.23
C VAL A 4 -4.64 -5.11 4.42
N TRP A 5 -3.95 -5.09 5.57
CA TRP A 5 -3.00 -4.02 5.90
C TRP A 5 -1.92 -4.46 6.89
N ASP A 6 -0.88 -3.65 7.07
CA ASP A 6 0.24 -3.96 7.94
C ASP A 6 -0.09 -3.81 9.44
N GLY A 7 0.79 -4.34 10.27
CA GLY A 7 0.69 -4.26 11.72
C GLY A 7 1.21 -2.94 12.31
N ALA A 8 0.95 -1.78 11.69
CA ALA A 8 1.28 -0.51 12.33
C ALA A 8 0.56 -0.38 13.70
N PRO A 9 1.16 0.27 14.72
CA PRO A 9 0.54 0.38 16.04
C PRO A 9 -0.90 0.93 16.00
N ASP A 10 -1.13 1.93 15.16
CA ASP A 10 -2.44 2.56 15.00
C ASP A 10 -3.47 1.60 14.39
N HIS A 11 -3.06 0.69 13.48
CA HIS A 11 -3.94 -0.32 12.88
C HIS A 11 -4.39 -1.40 13.88
N ARG A 12 -3.68 -1.55 15.00
CA ARG A 12 -4.05 -2.49 16.08
C ARG A 12 -4.86 -1.85 17.19
N ALA A 13 -5.13 -0.55 17.12
CA ALA A 13 -5.88 0.14 18.16
C ALA A 13 -7.31 -0.41 18.28
N GLN A 14 -7.81 -0.51 19.51
CA GLN A 14 -9.16 -1.03 19.76
C GLN A 14 -10.25 -0.17 19.11
N GLU A 15 -10.07 1.14 19.10
CA GLU A 15 -10.99 2.09 18.47
C GLU A 15 -11.13 1.82 16.97
N VAL A 16 -10.01 1.50 16.30
CA VAL A 16 -9.98 1.16 14.88
C VAL A 16 -10.70 -0.17 14.62
N ALA A 17 -10.47 -1.18 15.45
CA ALA A 17 -11.16 -2.47 15.34
C ALA A 17 -12.69 -2.34 15.57
N GLN A 18 -13.10 -1.50 16.52
CA GLN A 18 -14.51 -1.20 16.77
C GLN A 18 -15.16 -0.47 15.60
N ALA A 19 -14.48 0.54 15.05
CA ALA A 19 -14.96 1.27 13.87
C ALA A 19 -15.09 0.35 12.65
N ALA A 20 -14.10 -0.52 12.41
CA ALA A 20 -14.15 -1.49 11.32
C ALA A 20 -15.33 -2.47 11.47
N SER A 21 -15.56 -2.97 12.69
CA SER A 21 -16.71 -3.83 13.00
C SER A 21 -18.05 -3.13 12.74
N ALA A 22 -18.19 -1.88 13.18
CA ALA A 22 -19.39 -1.08 12.95
C ALA A 22 -19.66 -0.80 11.45
N LEU A 23 -18.61 -0.82 10.61
CA LEU A 23 -18.68 -0.64 9.16
C LEU A 23 -18.73 -1.97 8.38
N GLU A 24 -18.84 -3.12 9.07
CA GLU A 24 -18.82 -4.45 8.45
C GLU A 24 -17.55 -4.72 7.60
N ILE A 25 -16.42 -4.19 8.07
CA ILE A 25 -15.09 -4.39 7.49
C ILE A 25 -14.38 -5.49 8.28
N SER A 26 -14.05 -6.58 7.60
CA SER A 26 -13.18 -7.64 8.10
C SER A 26 -11.72 -7.19 7.96
N LEU A 27 -10.99 -7.15 9.07
CA LEU A 27 -9.59 -6.78 9.13
C LEU A 27 -8.71 -8.03 9.06
N GLU A 28 -7.81 -8.08 8.09
CA GLU A 28 -6.85 -9.17 7.91
C GLU A 28 -5.41 -8.59 8.00
N PRO A 29 -4.69 -8.83 9.11
CA PRO A 29 -3.35 -8.30 9.28
C PRO A 29 -2.34 -9.08 8.43
N LEU A 30 -1.44 -8.36 7.77
CA LEU A 30 -0.29 -8.96 7.09
C LEU A 30 0.75 -9.47 8.11
N PRO A 31 1.52 -10.53 7.77
CA PRO A 31 2.65 -10.93 8.59
C PRO A 31 3.66 -9.79 8.77
N ALA A 32 4.41 -9.80 9.87
CA ALA A 32 5.42 -8.78 10.11
C ALA A 32 6.50 -8.77 9.00
N TYR A 33 7.06 -7.60 8.72
CA TYR A 33 8.15 -7.42 7.74
C TYR A 33 7.86 -8.00 6.35
N SER A 34 6.62 -7.80 5.88
CA SER A 34 6.11 -8.36 4.62
C SER A 34 5.75 -7.30 3.57
N PRO A 35 6.64 -6.33 3.25
CA PRO A 35 6.35 -5.28 2.27
C PRO A 35 6.12 -5.82 0.86
N ASP A 36 6.66 -7.01 0.55
CA ASP A 36 6.47 -7.71 -0.73
C ASP A 36 4.99 -8.07 -1.00
N PHE A 37 4.16 -8.10 0.05
CA PHE A 37 2.73 -8.39 -0.01
C PHE A 37 1.86 -7.14 0.01
N MET A 38 2.45 -5.94 0.06
CA MET A 38 1.74 -4.67 0.10
C MET A 38 1.81 -3.98 -1.27
N PRO A 39 0.73 -4.01 -2.08
CA PRO A 39 0.69 -3.33 -3.37
C PRO A 39 0.92 -1.82 -3.23
N VAL A 40 0.52 -1.24 -2.08
CA VAL A 40 0.66 0.19 -1.81
C VAL A 40 2.12 0.65 -1.78
N GLU A 41 3.07 -0.20 -1.37
CA GLU A 41 4.50 0.14 -1.41
C GLU A 41 5.01 0.31 -2.83
N HIS A 42 4.60 -0.57 -3.75
CA HIS A 42 4.92 -0.48 -5.17
C HIS A 42 4.25 0.75 -5.80
N LEU A 43 3.02 1.06 -5.38
CA LEU A 43 2.32 2.28 -5.78
C LEU A 43 3.09 3.53 -5.32
N TRP A 44 3.61 3.57 -4.09
CA TRP A 44 4.41 4.69 -3.60
C TRP A 44 5.73 4.86 -4.34
N GLN A 45 6.40 3.76 -4.69
CA GLN A 45 7.59 3.82 -5.55
C GLN A 45 7.25 4.40 -6.93
N TRP A 46 6.13 3.97 -7.51
CA TRP A 46 5.67 4.48 -8.81
C TRP A 46 5.32 5.98 -8.74
N LEU A 47 4.55 6.38 -7.73
CA LEU A 47 4.21 7.78 -7.49
C LEU A 47 5.47 8.64 -7.40
N ARG A 48 6.44 8.24 -6.56
CA ARG A 48 7.69 8.99 -6.39
C ARG A 48 8.47 9.09 -7.70
N ALA A 49 8.58 8.00 -8.44
CA ALA A 49 9.29 7.97 -9.71
C ALA A 49 8.67 8.91 -10.77
N ASN A 50 7.34 9.07 -10.77
CA ASN A 50 6.63 9.81 -11.82
C ASN A 50 6.34 11.26 -11.43
N VAL A 51 6.10 11.52 -10.14
CA VAL A 51 5.63 12.82 -9.65
C VAL A 51 6.76 13.63 -8.99
N THR A 52 7.66 13.00 -8.24
CA THR A 52 8.60 13.76 -7.38
C THR A 52 10.08 13.57 -7.71
N TYR A 53 10.46 12.53 -8.47
CA TYR A 53 11.88 12.15 -8.61
C TYR A 53 12.73 13.19 -9.38
N HIS A 54 12.13 13.88 -10.35
CA HIS A 54 12.79 14.92 -11.15
C HIS A 54 12.14 16.30 -11.01
N THR A 55 11.26 16.47 -10.03
CA THR A 55 10.42 17.67 -9.92
C THR A 55 10.30 18.09 -8.47
N CYS A 56 10.70 19.34 -8.20
CA CYS A 56 10.43 20.01 -6.94
C CYS A 56 9.30 21.02 -7.18
N TYR A 57 8.22 20.87 -6.41
CA TYR A 57 7.07 21.78 -6.48
C TYR A 57 7.27 23.00 -5.58
N ASN A 58 6.74 24.13 -6.01
CA ASN A 58 6.89 25.40 -5.30
C ASN A 58 5.89 25.54 -4.14
N SER A 59 4.86 24.68 -4.11
CA SER A 59 3.86 24.67 -3.05
C SER A 59 3.30 23.28 -2.79
N LYS A 60 2.74 23.08 -1.59
CA LYS A 60 1.97 21.88 -1.26
C LYS A 60 0.75 21.69 -2.18
N ALA A 61 0.10 22.78 -2.59
CA ALA A 61 -1.08 22.72 -3.45
C ALA A 61 -0.75 22.13 -4.82
N GLU A 62 0.36 22.57 -5.41
CA GLU A 62 0.87 22.07 -6.69
C GLU A 62 1.22 20.57 -6.59
N LEU A 63 1.90 20.14 -5.52
CA LEU A 63 2.17 18.72 -5.30
C LEU A 63 0.86 17.90 -5.20
N ILE A 64 -0.14 18.37 -4.46
CA ILE A 64 -1.42 17.67 -4.32
C ILE A 64 -2.13 17.55 -5.67
N GLU A 65 -2.12 18.62 -6.48
CA GLU A 65 -2.71 18.60 -7.82
C GLU A 65 -2.03 17.55 -8.71
N GLN A 66 -0.71 17.48 -8.68
CA GLN A 66 0.06 16.51 -9.48
C GLN A 66 -0.17 15.06 -9.02
N VAL A 67 -0.28 14.83 -7.71
CA VAL A 67 -0.68 13.51 -7.17
C VAL A 67 -2.10 13.15 -7.62
N SER A 68 -3.04 14.10 -7.65
CA SER A 68 -4.41 13.88 -8.13
C SER A 68 -4.45 13.53 -9.62
N GLN A 69 -3.68 14.24 -10.45
CA GLN A 69 -3.57 13.94 -11.88
C GLN A 69 -2.98 12.54 -12.11
N PHE A 70 -1.92 12.19 -11.39
CA PHE A 70 -1.36 10.83 -11.42
C PHE A 70 -2.41 9.78 -11.04
N GLN A 71 -3.15 9.99 -9.95
CA GLN A 71 -4.22 9.07 -9.52
C GLN A 71 -5.28 8.88 -10.61
N GLN A 72 -5.74 9.96 -11.24
CA GLN A 72 -6.72 9.89 -12.33
C GLN A 72 -6.17 9.09 -13.53
N GLN A 73 -4.91 9.30 -13.89
CA GLN A 73 -4.26 8.59 -14.99
C GLN A 73 -4.17 7.08 -14.73
N ILE A 74 -3.66 6.68 -13.56
CA ILE A 74 -3.49 5.24 -13.25
C ILE A 74 -4.83 4.52 -13.09
N ASN A 75 -5.87 5.22 -12.63
CA ASN A 75 -7.22 4.67 -12.49
C ASN A 75 -7.98 4.62 -13.83
N GLY A 76 -7.47 5.27 -14.88
CA GLY A 76 -8.07 5.25 -16.22
C GLY A 76 -8.07 3.87 -16.88
N CYS A 77 -7.18 2.95 -16.45
CA CYS A 77 -7.17 1.56 -16.88
C CYS A 77 -6.89 0.63 -15.68
N PRO A 78 -7.93 0.10 -15.02
CA PRO A 78 -7.78 -0.77 -13.85
C PRO A 78 -6.95 -2.03 -14.11
N PHE A 79 -6.96 -2.57 -15.33
CA PHE A 79 -6.18 -3.76 -15.68
C PHE A 79 -4.67 -3.48 -15.66
N ASN A 80 -4.23 -2.36 -16.23
CA ASN A 80 -2.81 -1.97 -16.20
C ASN A 80 -2.34 -1.69 -14.77
N LEU A 81 -3.22 -1.11 -13.93
CA LEU A 81 -2.94 -0.91 -12.51
C LEU A 81 -2.76 -2.25 -11.79
N ALA A 82 -3.67 -3.20 -12.00
CA ALA A 82 -3.62 -4.52 -11.40
C ALA A 82 -2.38 -5.32 -11.85
N ASP A 83 -2.08 -5.32 -13.14
CA ASP A 83 -0.90 -6.01 -13.70
C ASP A 83 0.41 -5.45 -13.14
N ARG A 84 0.48 -4.13 -12.95
CA ARG A 84 1.67 -3.47 -12.43
C ARG A 84 1.86 -3.64 -10.92
N LEU A 85 0.76 -3.65 -10.17
CA LEU A 85 0.78 -3.78 -8.71
C LEU A 85 0.65 -5.23 -8.24
N TRP A 86 0.77 -6.20 -9.16
CA TRP A 86 0.69 -7.62 -8.83
C TRP A 86 1.79 -7.98 -7.83
N VAL A 87 1.37 -8.36 -6.62
CA VAL A 87 2.27 -8.79 -5.53
C VAL A 87 2.53 -10.29 -5.60
N LYS A 88 3.60 -10.73 -4.94
CA LYS A 88 3.85 -12.17 -4.79
C LYS A 88 2.69 -12.79 -4.01
N THR A 89 2.15 -13.89 -4.51
CA THR A 89 1.07 -14.63 -3.84
C THR A 89 1.57 -15.80 -2.99
N HIS A 90 2.88 -16.09 -3.09
CA HIS A 90 3.50 -17.21 -2.38
C HIS A 90 4.77 -16.77 -1.66
N LEU A 91 4.87 -17.30 -0.46
CA LEU A 91 6.03 -17.28 0.39
C LEU A 91 7.11 -18.22 -0.20
N ASP A 92 8.37 -17.77 -0.24
CA ASP A 92 9.50 -18.62 -0.60
C ASP A 92 10.14 -19.14 0.70
N PRO A 93 10.00 -20.44 1.01
CA PRO A 93 10.39 -20.99 2.31
C PRO A 93 11.87 -20.78 2.66
N GLU A 94 12.75 -20.66 1.66
CA GLU A 94 14.18 -20.48 1.89
C GLU A 94 14.55 -19.04 2.25
N SER A 95 13.92 -18.04 1.61
CA SER A 95 14.15 -16.63 1.93
C SER A 95 13.47 -16.17 3.22
N GLU A 96 12.38 -16.84 3.63
CA GLU A 96 11.67 -16.51 4.88
C GLU A 96 12.31 -17.06 6.15
N LYS A 97 13.00 -18.20 6.08
CA LYS A 97 13.80 -18.71 7.20
C LYS A 97 14.77 -17.66 7.75
N LEU A 98 15.25 -16.76 6.89
CA LEU A 98 16.15 -15.67 7.25
C LEU A 98 15.46 -14.45 7.87
N ARG A 99 14.14 -14.29 7.67
CA ARG A 99 13.32 -13.20 8.24
C ARG A 99 12.83 -13.53 9.66
N VAL A 100 12.75 -14.81 9.99
CA VAL A 100 12.36 -15.32 11.32
C VAL A 100 13.60 -15.76 12.11
N SER A 101 14.62 -14.89 12.23
CA SER A 101 15.63 -15.07 13.28
C SER A 101 15.10 -14.47 14.57
N LYS A 102 14.93 -15.33 15.57
CA LYS A 102 14.57 -15.03 16.96
C LYS A 102 15.52 -14.01 17.61
#